data_AF-A0A926J6I9-F1
#
_entry.id   AF-A0A926J6I9-F1
#
_cell.length_a   1.000
_cell.length_b   1.000
_cell.length_c   1.000
_cell.angle_alpha   90.00
_cell.angle_beta   90.00
_cell.angle_gamma   90.00
#
_symmetry.space_group_name_H-M   'P 1'
#
loop_
_entity.id
_entity.type
_entity.pdbx_description
1 polymer ?
#
loop_
_entity_poly.entity_id
_entity_poly.type
_entity_poly.pdbx_seq_one_letter_code
_entity_poly.pdbx_strand_id
1 'polypeptide(L)'
;MDAGEKGMARLRAANLLMATVSLALGAPVPAFAAGDAYVEAQGGPGGGRFDAPCPDGQHLIGLELRMADDVDAARAICGVFSGPITVARYSPVGDWHGGQGGLPTQVMCPPRTPVVIGMAVQAEGVKTVVVNQLALFCGVVGPGQIMQADPSAVVYGPTANYTTDIVGLPYNFVKSSQKMVACPANQIATGIHGRSGTWLDAIGLVCAEPRIRPGIGRINRDKVPPAQRVSICDAAKAARARNAPTAPKLEAQCLAFQNQSRPSEPTIDDALRADDIPGRAGAVIKADPMLVALRSYVAETDRQGFDLGIASSEGQTLWGPGKQKIYDGLSPSGQRGFRTATSFALDRNRNLQLATAGAAIAQADPNLAESRNSDPDPRYWLGFDIAAGIFGDPALGGRGNTQSGPGSLGIREALNPTSQRGFNAAMKLLLR
;
A
#
# COMPACT_ATOMS: atom_id res chain seq x y z
N MET A 1 11.48 -18.12 -62.50
CA MET A 1 10.72 -17.30 -63.48
C MET A 1 9.88 -16.33 -62.68
N ASP A 2 10.02 -15.03 -62.73
CA ASP A 2 11.09 -14.16 -63.21
C ASP A 2 10.86 -12.82 -62.51
N ALA A 3 11.93 -12.07 -62.29
CA ALA A 3 11.96 -10.82 -61.54
C ALA A 3 11.25 -9.66 -62.28
N GLY A 4 10.86 -8.62 -61.54
CA GLY A 4 10.20 -7.43 -62.07
C GLY A 4 10.50 -6.16 -61.28
N GLU A 5 11.79 -5.83 -61.17
CA GLU A 5 12.34 -4.58 -60.65
C GLU A 5 12.41 -3.54 -61.79
N LYS A 6 11.79 -2.35 -61.66
CA LYS A 6 12.17 -1.15 -62.42
C LYS A 6 11.99 0.12 -61.61
N GLY A 7 13.10 0.85 -61.48
CA GLY A 7 13.27 2.02 -60.64
C GLY A 7 12.69 3.33 -61.18
N MET A 8 12.89 4.38 -60.41
CA MET A 8 12.94 5.74 -60.95
C MET A 8 13.98 6.58 -60.20
N ALA A 9 14.70 7.36 -60.99
CA ALA A 9 15.97 7.95 -60.68
C ALA A 9 15.88 9.37 -60.09
N ARG A 10 16.85 9.66 -59.23
CA ARG A 10 17.60 10.92 -59.03
C ARG A 10 17.03 12.20 -59.64
N LEU A 11 16.80 13.21 -58.78
CA LEU A 11 17.13 14.60 -59.09
C LEU A 11 17.91 15.22 -57.93
N ARG A 12 19.04 15.83 -58.25
CA ARG A 12 19.92 16.63 -57.38
C ARG A 12 19.38 18.06 -57.31
N ALA A 13 19.38 18.67 -56.13
CA ALA A 13 19.48 20.12 -56.00
C ALA A 13 20.32 20.43 -54.74
N ALA A 14 21.52 20.95 -55.00
CA ALA A 14 22.44 21.44 -53.98
C ALA A 14 21.92 22.78 -53.46
N ASN A 15 21.71 22.88 -52.13
CA ASN A 15 21.58 24.16 -51.45
C ASN A 15 22.75 24.30 -50.47
N LEU A 16 23.70 25.12 -50.91
CA LEU A 16 24.81 25.66 -50.15
C LEU A 16 24.23 26.73 -49.21
N LEU A 17 24.03 26.41 -47.93
CA LEU A 17 23.65 27.41 -46.92
C LEU A 17 24.83 27.68 -46.00
N MET A 18 25.23 28.95 -45.94
CA MET A 18 26.31 29.49 -45.12
C MET A 18 26.15 29.12 -43.64
N ALA A 19 27.12 28.37 -43.10
CA ALA A 19 27.29 28.19 -41.66
C ALA A 19 27.90 29.48 -41.07
N THR A 20 27.05 30.37 -40.58
CA THR A 20 27.46 31.48 -39.70
C THR A 20 27.61 30.94 -38.28
N VAL A 21 28.85 30.60 -37.91
CA VAL A 21 29.22 30.22 -36.54
C VAL A 21 29.23 31.48 -35.68
N SER A 22 28.08 31.79 -35.06
CA SER A 22 28.01 32.80 -34.00
C SER A 22 28.53 32.19 -32.69
N LEU A 23 29.76 32.54 -32.31
CA LEU A 23 30.25 32.34 -30.94
C LEU A 23 29.46 33.26 -30.00
N ALA A 24 28.31 32.79 -29.50
CA ALA A 24 27.64 33.42 -28.38
C ALA A 24 28.39 33.04 -27.10
N LEU A 25 29.12 34.02 -26.53
CA LEU A 25 29.64 33.95 -25.16
C LEU A 25 28.46 33.71 -24.21
N GLY A 26 28.29 32.47 -23.76
CA GLY A 26 27.23 32.07 -22.85
C GLY A 26 27.39 32.75 -21.49
N ALA A 27 26.64 33.81 -21.26
CA ALA A 27 26.45 34.34 -19.92
C ALA A 27 25.79 33.26 -19.06
N PRO A 28 26.28 33.00 -17.83
CA PRO A 28 25.65 32.04 -16.93
C PRO A 28 24.23 32.50 -16.63
N VAL A 29 23.25 31.70 -17.04
CA VAL A 29 21.84 31.95 -16.68
C VAL A 29 21.74 31.74 -15.16
N PRO A 30 21.28 32.73 -14.39
CA PRO A 30 21.08 32.55 -12.96
C PRO A 30 20.09 31.42 -12.74
N ALA A 31 20.51 30.40 -11.99
CA ALA A 31 19.62 29.35 -11.52
C ALA A 31 18.65 29.98 -10.50
N PHE A 32 17.44 30.28 -10.94
CA PHE A 32 16.36 30.68 -10.03
C PHE A 32 16.02 29.48 -9.15
N ALA A 33 16.08 29.66 -7.83
CA ALA A 33 15.58 28.67 -6.88
C ALA A 33 14.12 28.39 -7.23
N ALA A 34 13.79 27.13 -7.52
CA ALA A 34 12.43 26.78 -7.88
C ALA A 34 11.55 26.94 -6.62
N GLY A 35 10.64 27.90 -6.64
CA GLY A 35 9.63 28.04 -5.60
C GLY A 35 8.72 26.83 -5.53
N ASP A 36 7.95 26.72 -4.44
CA ASP A 36 6.98 25.67 -4.26
C ASP A 36 5.99 25.67 -5.44
N ALA A 37 5.80 24.50 -6.05
CA ALA A 37 4.90 24.29 -7.17
C ALA A 37 3.62 23.60 -6.69
N TYR A 38 2.48 24.20 -7.01
CA TYR A 38 1.17 23.63 -6.74
C TYR A 38 0.70 22.89 -7.98
N VAL A 39 0.67 21.56 -7.89
CA VAL A 39 0.17 20.71 -8.97
C VAL A 39 -1.35 20.74 -8.93
N GLU A 40 -2.02 20.93 -10.08
CA GLU A 40 -3.48 21.05 -10.16
C GLU A 40 -4.20 19.96 -9.33
N ALA A 41 -5.09 20.39 -8.43
CA ALA A 41 -5.89 19.48 -7.62
C ALA A 41 -6.89 18.73 -8.51
N GLN A 42 -7.00 17.41 -8.32
CA GLN A 42 -7.88 16.53 -9.07
C GLN A 42 -9.11 16.19 -8.22
N GLY A 43 -10.29 16.23 -8.83
CA GLY A 43 -11.57 16.01 -8.14
C GLY A 43 -12.69 16.89 -8.67
N GLY A 44 -13.70 17.15 -7.84
CA GLY A 44 -14.81 18.03 -8.16
C GLY A 44 -14.64 19.48 -7.69
N PRO A 45 -15.58 20.35 -8.08
CA PRO A 45 -15.52 21.79 -7.79
C PRO A 45 -16.04 22.18 -6.39
N GLY A 46 -16.55 21.22 -5.61
CA GLY A 46 -17.15 21.47 -4.29
C GLY A 46 -16.16 21.99 -3.24
N GLY A 47 -16.65 22.25 -2.03
CA GLY A 47 -15.81 22.59 -0.87
C GLY A 47 -15.12 23.96 -0.88
N GLY A 48 -14.48 24.29 0.24
CA GLY A 48 -13.54 25.40 0.39
C GLY A 48 -12.11 24.98 0.04
N ARG A 49 -11.25 25.93 -0.36
CA ARG A 49 -9.84 25.64 -0.63
C ARG A 49 -9.08 25.35 0.67
N PHE A 50 -8.10 24.47 0.61
CA PHE A 50 -7.15 24.25 1.71
C PHE A 50 -5.73 24.07 1.20
N ASP A 51 -4.77 24.41 2.05
CA ASP A 51 -3.34 24.24 1.85
C ASP A 51 -2.73 23.63 3.11
N ALA A 52 -2.00 22.53 2.96
CA ALA A 52 -1.38 21.80 4.06
C ALA A 52 0.04 21.33 3.67
N PRO A 53 0.99 22.27 3.58
CA PRO A 53 2.39 21.92 3.41
C PRO A 53 2.90 21.16 4.64
N CYS A 54 3.81 20.22 4.41
CA CYS A 54 4.63 19.63 5.45
C CYS A 54 5.47 20.72 6.13
N PRO A 55 5.78 20.58 7.43
CA PRO A 55 6.71 21.49 8.10
C PRO A 55 8.08 21.53 7.40
N ASP A 56 8.78 22.65 7.52
CA ASP A 56 10.05 22.89 6.82
C ASP A 56 11.02 21.71 6.85
N GLY A 57 11.46 21.29 5.66
CA GLY A 57 12.43 20.20 5.49
C GLY A 57 11.90 18.81 5.88
N GLN A 58 10.58 18.66 5.97
CA GLN A 58 9.89 17.38 5.88
C GLN A 58 9.30 17.21 4.48
N HIS A 59 9.12 15.96 4.06
CA HIS A 59 8.52 15.61 2.79
C HIS A 59 7.30 14.73 3.00
N LEU A 60 6.37 14.75 2.05
CA LEU A 60 5.16 13.93 2.10
C LEU A 60 5.54 12.46 1.86
N ILE A 61 5.21 11.59 2.81
CA ILE A 61 5.51 10.14 2.74
C ILE A 61 4.26 9.28 2.63
N GLY A 62 3.08 9.89 2.78
CA GLY A 62 1.80 9.21 2.74
C GLY A 62 0.67 10.14 3.17
N LEU A 63 -0.52 9.57 3.24
CA LEU A 63 -1.74 10.25 3.68
C LEU A 63 -2.44 9.42 4.75
N GLU A 64 -3.00 10.11 5.72
CA GLU A 64 -4.05 9.55 6.57
C GLU A 64 -5.39 10.00 6.02
N LEU A 65 -6.29 9.06 5.81
CA LEU A 65 -7.59 9.27 5.19
C LEU A 65 -8.68 8.82 6.14
N ARG A 66 -9.86 9.40 5.97
CA ARG A 66 -11.12 8.83 6.46
C ARG A 66 -11.90 8.38 5.24
N MET A 67 -12.26 7.09 5.20
CA MET A 67 -12.90 6.50 4.03
C MET A 67 -14.16 5.73 4.41
N ALA A 68 -15.20 5.94 3.62
CA ALA A 68 -16.43 5.16 3.61
C ALA A 68 -16.72 4.72 2.17
N ASP A 69 -17.82 5.23 1.59
CA ASP A 69 -18.14 5.09 0.16
C ASP A 69 -17.18 5.95 -0.68
N ASP A 70 -16.87 7.15 -0.20
CA ASP A 70 -15.89 8.09 -0.76
C ASP A 70 -14.80 8.42 0.28
N VAL A 71 -13.83 9.25 -0.09
CA VAL A 71 -12.86 9.86 0.84
C VAL A 71 -13.54 11.02 1.58
N ASP A 72 -13.88 10.80 2.84
CA ASP A 72 -14.49 11.81 3.70
C ASP A 72 -13.52 12.93 4.07
N ALA A 73 -12.27 12.59 4.39
CA ALA A 73 -11.25 13.56 4.74
C ALA A 73 -9.83 13.04 4.53
N ALA A 74 -8.88 13.95 4.41
CA ALA A 74 -7.45 13.63 4.34
C ALA A 74 -6.61 14.56 5.22
N ARG A 75 -5.45 14.06 5.66
CA ARG A 75 -4.34 14.88 6.16
C ARG A 75 -3.00 14.27 5.76
N ALA A 76 -1.98 15.12 5.65
CA ALA A 76 -0.64 14.71 5.24
C ALA A 76 0.06 13.90 6.33
N ILE A 77 0.86 12.89 5.92
CA ILE A 77 1.86 12.27 6.79
C ILE A 77 3.23 12.71 6.27
N CYS A 78 3.96 13.45 7.10
CA CYS A 78 5.23 14.06 6.72
C CYS A 78 6.39 13.42 7.46
N GLY A 79 7.51 13.26 6.76
CA GLY A 79 8.71 12.61 7.24
C GLY A 79 9.96 13.49 7.16
N VAL A 80 10.80 13.41 8.19
CA VAL A 80 12.16 13.96 8.18
C VAL A 80 13.10 12.90 7.61
N PHE A 81 13.94 13.28 6.65
CA PHE A 81 14.86 12.37 5.99
C PHE A 81 16.31 12.60 6.42
N SER A 82 16.99 11.52 6.81
CA SER A 82 18.44 11.52 7.10
C SER A 82 19.28 10.98 5.94
N GLY A 83 18.64 10.61 4.83
CA GLY A 83 19.26 10.10 3.61
C GLY A 83 18.19 9.86 2.53
N PRO A 84 18.56 9.47 1.30
CA PRO A 84 17.61 9.34 0.18
C PRO A 84 16.44 8.39 0.44
N ILE A 85 16.64 7.33 1.23
CA ILE A 85 15.60 6.34 1.55
C ILE A 85 15.32 6.21 3.05
N THR A 86 15.98 7.02 3.88
CA THR A 86 15.92 6.84 5.34
C THR A 86 15.05 7.90 5.98
N VAL A 87 13.83 7.50 6.36
CA VAL A 87 12.91 8.31 7.18
C VAL A 87 13.36 8.24 8.64
N ALA A 88 13.84 9.34 9.18
CA ALA A 88 14.29 9.43 10.57
C ALA A 88 13.12 9.48 11.56
N ARG A 89 12.08 10.26 11.22
CA ARG A 89 10.84 10.44 11.99
C ARG A 89 9.72 10.79 11.02
N TYR A 90 8.50 10.41 11.34
CA TYR A 90 7.32 10.89 10.63
C TYR A 90 6.13 10.99 11.57
N SER A 91 5.16 11.81 11.18
CA SER A 91 3.88 11.94 11.88
C SER A 91 2.82 12.49 10.92
N PRO A 92 1.53 12.21 11.16
CA PRO A 92 0.47 13.03 10.59
C PRO A 92 0.66 14.49 10.99
N VAL A 93 0.41 15.42 10.07
CA VAL A 93 0.52 16.86 10.31
C VAL A 93 -0.73 17.59 9.85
N GLY A 94 -1.04 18.70 10.52
CA GLY A 94 -2.20 19.53 10.21
C GLY A 94 -3.53 18.93 10.67
N ASP A 95 -4.58 19.70 10.38
CA ASP A 95 -5.96 19.32 10.62
C ASP A 95 -6.48 18.37 9.52
N TRP A 96 -7.63 17.76 9.78
CA TRP A 96 -8.35 17.00 8.76
C TRP A 96 -9.01 17.95 7.76
N HIS A 97 -8.84 17.70 6.46
CA HIS A 97 -9.53 18.41 5.39
C HIS A 97 -10.67 17.54 4.85
N GLY A 98 -11.89 17.89 5.23
CA GLY A 98 -13.11 17.11 4.96
C GLY A 98 -13.92 16.83 6.23
N GLY A 99 -14.80 15.84 6.16
CA GLY A 99 -15.74 15.50 7.23
C GLY A 99 -15.20 14.58 8.33
N GLN A 100 -16.11 14.24 9.26
CA GLN A 100 -15.87 13.26 10.33
C GLN A 100 -16.36 11.85 10.00
N GLY A 101 -16.89 11.64 8.80
CA GLY A 101 -17.32 10.32 8.33
C GLY A 101 -16.15 9.35 8.15
N GLY A 102 -16.47 8.11 7.78
CA GLY A 102 -15.49 7.11 7.39
C GLY A 102 -14.65 6.51 8.52
N LEU A 103 -13.91 5.47 8.17
CA LEU A 103 -12.92 4.84 9.04
C LEU A 103 -11.52 5.38 8.70
N PRO A 104 -10.68 5.63 9.72
CA PRO A 104 -9.29 5.99 9.49
C PRO A 104 -8.56 4.89 8.72
N THR A 105 -7.87 5.27 7.65
CA THR A 105 -6.98 4.41 6.87
C THR A 105 -5.71 5.19 6.49
N GLN A 106 -4.64 4.48 6.19
CA GLN A 106 -3.38 5.10 5.78
C GLN A 106 -2.92 4.53 4.45
N VAL A 107 -2.46 5.42 3.57
CA VAL A 107 -1.77 5.06 2.34
C VAL A 107 -0.36 5.62 2.42
N MET A 108 0.63 4.74 2.52
CA MET A 108 2.01 5.07 2.82
C MET A 108 2.93 4.59 1.72
N CYS A 109 3.93 5.40 1.39
CA CYS A 109 4.97 4.98 0.46
C CYS A 109 5.83 3.84 1.05
N PRO A 110 6.27 2.86 0.23
CA PRO A 110 7.10 1.75 0.69
C PRO A 110 8.47 2.21 1.24
N PRO A 111 9.12 1.45 2.14
CA PRO A 111 10.40 1.87 2.75
C PRO A 111 11.56 2.15 1.79
N ARG A 112 11.57 1.55 0.60
CA ARG A 112 12.63 1.76 -0.42
C ARG A 112 12.41 2.98 -1.30
N THR A 113 11.16 3.39 -1.42
CA THR A 113 10.73 4.57 -2.15
C THR A 113 9.84 5.37 -1.22
N PRO A 114 10.38 5.94 -0.12
CA PRO A 114 9.58 6.43 1.00
C PRO A 114 8.93 7.80 0.80
N VAL A 115 9.10 8.48 -0.34
CA VAL A 115 8.55 9.82 -0.55
C VAL A 115 7.63 9.87 -1.75
N VAL A 116 6.57 10.67 -1.66
CA VAL A 116 5.61 10.86 -2.74
C VAL A 116 6.24 11.74 -3.83
N ILE A 117 6.17 11.28 -5.08
CA ILE A 117 6.63 12.01 -6.28
C ILE A 117 5.48 12.26 -7.27
N GLY A 118 4.33 11.63 -7.05
CA GLY A 118 3.13 11.79 -7.85
C GLY A 118 1.91 11.16 -7.19
N MET A 119 0.74 11.43 -7.72
CA MET A 119 -0.54 10.92 -7.23
C MET A 119 -1.47 10.65 -8.43
N ALA A 120 -2.23 9.57 -8.39
CA ALA A 120 -3.42 9.42 -9.21
C ALA A 120 -4.66 9.51 -8.33
N VAL A 121 -5.64 10.26 -8.82
CA VAL A 121 -6.90 10.51 -8.13
C VAL A 121 -8.02 10.03 -9.03
N GLN A 122 -8.88 9.16 -8.51
CA GLN A 122 -10.18 8.89 -9.10
C GLN A 122 -11.23 9.62 -8.27
N ALA A 123 -12.05 10.41 -8.93
CA ALA A 123 -13.15 11.13 -8.32
C ALA A 123 -14.45 10.81 -9.05
N GLU A 124 -15.54 10.66 -8.29
CA GLU A 124 -16.83 10.31 -8.85
C GLU A 124 -18.01 10.92 -8.09
N GLY A 125 -19.19 10.83 -8.70
CA GLY A 125 -20.47 11.04 -8.04
C GLY A 125 -21.57 11.58 -8.95
N VAL A 126 -22.80 11.60 -8.44
CA VAL A 126 -24.01 11.98 -9.19
C VAL A 126 -24.34 13.46 -9.00
N LYS A 127 -24.44 13.91 -7.75
CA LYS A 127 -24.77 15.31 -7.40
C LYS A 127 -23.54 16.16 -7.15
N THR A 128 -22.54 15.59 -6.49
CA THR A 128 -21.21 16.17 -6.30
C THR A 128 -20.18 15.17 -6.80
N VAL A 129 -19.04 15.66 -7.27
CA VAL A 129 -17.89 14.83 -7.63
C VAL A 129 -16.89 14.96 -6.49
N VAL A 130 -16.58 13.85 -5.83
CA VAL A 130 -15.67 13.80 -4.68
C VAL A 130 -14.60 12.74 -4.93
N VAL A 131 -13.49 12.83 -4.22
CA VAL A 131 -12.40 11.86 -4.32
C VAL A 131 -12.89 10.51 -3.79
N ASN A 132 -12.76 9.45 -4.60
CA ASN A 132 -13.11 8.08 -4.21
C ASN A 132 -11.85 7.19 -4.04
N GLN A 133 -10.90 7.29 -4.97
CA GLN A 133 -9.68 6.46 -4.92
C GLN A 133 -8.41 7.30 -5.03
N LEU A 134 -7.37 6.87 -4.33
CA LEU A 134 -6.07 7.52 -4.32
C LEU A 134 -4.96 6.50 -4.51
N ALA A 135 -4.04 6.81 -5.41
CA ALA A 135 -2.83 6.05 -5.62
C ALA A 135 -1.62 6.97 -5.51
N LEU A 136 -0.61 6.57 -4.74
CA LEU A 136 0.64 7.30 -4.58
C LEU A 136 1.72 6.67 -5.46
N PHE A 137 2.43 7.52 -6.18
CA PHE A 137 3.66 7.16 -6.86
C PHE A 137 4.81 7.60 -5.98
N CYS A 138 5.67 6.64 -5.64
CA CYS A 138 6.70 6.87 -4.65
C CYS A 138 8.10 6.73 -5.21
N GLY A 139 9.04 7.43 -4.60
CA GLY A 139 10.43 7.49 -4.99
C GLY A 139 11.36 7.75 -3.82
N VAL A 140 12.56 8.26 -4.08
CA VAL A 140 13.58 8.56 -3.04
C VAL A 140 13.63 10.06 -2.76
N VAL A 141 14.42 10.54 -1.81
CA VAL A 141 14.67 11.99 -1.67
C VAL A 141 15.86 12.36 -2.55
N GLY A 142 15.59 12.93 -3.72
CA GLY A 142 16.60 13.33 -4.68
C GLY A 142 16.02 13.85 -6.00
N PRO A 143 16.82 14.52 -6.83
CA PRO A 143 16.37 15.03 -8.13
C PRO A 143 16.23 13.92 -9.17
N GLY A 144 15.69 14.25 -10.35
CA GLY A 144 15.72 13.38 -11.54
C GLY A 144 14.87 12.12 -11.47
N GLN A 145 13.82 12.10 -10.65
CA GLN A 145 12.98 10.92 -10.53
C GLN A 145 11.93 10.84 -11.62
N ILE A 146 11.67 9.62 -12.05
CA ILE A 146 10.69 9.30 -13.08
C ILE A 146 9.56 8.55 -12.39
N MET A 147 8.35 9.06 -12.55
CA MET A 147 7.14 8.39 -12.07
C MET A 147 6.99 7.05 -12.79
N GLN A 148 6.83 5.97 -12.02
CA GLN A 148 6.59 4.64 -12.58
C GLN A 148 5.19 4.56 -13.20
N ALA A 149 4.99 3.61 -14.13
CA ALA A 149 3.69 3.38 -14.74
C ALA A 149 2.65 2.88 -13.71
N ASP A 150 3.10 2.06 -12.76
CA ASP A 150 2.26 1.51 -11.70
C ASP A 150 2.44 2.30 -10.39
N PRO A 151 1.35 2.55 -9.64
CA PRO A 151 1.43 3.20 -8.35
C PRO A 151 2.08 2.29 -7.30
N SER A 152 2.80 2.90 -6.35
CA SER A 152 3.51 2.18 -5.29
C SER A 152 2.62 1.85 -4.08
N ALA A 153 1.58 2.64 -3.85
CA ALA A 153 0.60 2.43 -2.79
C ALA A 153 -0.77 2.89 -3.27
N VAL A 154 -1.82 2.11 -3.00
CA VAL A 154 -3.17 2.43 -3.48
C VAL A 154 -4.18 2.19 -2.38
N VAL A 155 -5.19 3.05 -2.34
CA VAL A 155 -6.39 2.86 -1.55
C VAL A 155 -7.61 3.06 -2.44
N TYR A 156 -8.51 2.09 -2.37
CA TYR A 156 -9.72 2.02 -3.17
C TYR A 156 -10.91 2.25 -2.24
N GLY A 157 -11.75 3.24 -2.54
CA GLY A 157 -13.12 3.20 -2.06
C GLY A 157 -13.92 2.17 -2.86
N PRO A 158 -15.10 1.75 -2.35
CA PRO A 158 -16.01 0.89 -3.10
C PRO A 158 -16.33 1.49 -4.47
N THR A 159 -16.59 0.62 -5.44
CA THR A 159 -17.04 1.05 -6.77
C THR A 159 -18.47 1.56 -6.67
N ALA A 160 -18.77 2.74 -7.22
CA ALA A 160 -20.14 3.22 -7.33
C ALA A 160 -21.07 2.12 -7.89
N ASN A 161 -22.12 1.80 -7.13
CA ASN A 161 -23.15 0.87 -7.56
C ASN A 161 -24.03 1.53 -8.62
N TYR A 162 -23.90 1.09 -9.86
CA TYR A 162 -24.80 1.51 -10.94
C TYR A 162 -26.18 0.87 -10.72
N THR A 163 -27.15 1.65 -10.25
CA THR A 163 -28.55 1.23 -10.30
C THR A 163 -29.04 1.30 -11.74
N THR A 164 -29.19 0.16 -12.40
CA THR A 164 -29.93 0.06 -13.66
C THR A 164 -31.41 0.29 -13.39
N ASP A 165 -32.10 1.06 -14.23
CA ASP A 165 -33.56 1.19 -14.15
C ASP A 165 -34.25 -0.14 -14.49
N ILE A 166 -35.57 -0.24 -14.28
CA ILE A 166 -36.45 -1.37 -14.62
C ILE A 166 -36.32 -1.83 -16.09
N VAL A 167 -35.81 -0.96 -16.96
CA VAL A 167 -35.58 -1.24 -18.40
C VAL A 167 -34.12 -1.60 -18.71
N GLY A 168 -33.25 -1.76 -17.71
CA GLY A 168 -31.83 -2.05 -17.91
C GLY A 168 -31.01 -0.87 -18.45
N LEU A 169 -31.58 0.33 -18.49
CA LEU A 169 -30.89 1.54 -18.92
C LEU A 169 -30.23 2.24 -17.72
N PRO A 170 -28.98 2.72 -17.84
CA PRO A 170 -28.31 3.45 -16.76
C PRO A 170 -28.99 4.81 -16.56
N TYR A 171 -29.78 4.96 -15.49
CA TYR A 171 -30.60 6.16 -15.24
C TYR A 171 -29.80 7.34 -14.66
N ASN A 172 -28.62 7.09 -14.09
CA ASN A 172 -27.74 8.13 -13.57
C ASN A 172 -26.34 7.96 -14.13
N PHE A 173 -25.90 8.90 -14.97
CA PHE A 173 -24.50 9.01 -15.34
C PHE A 173 -23.72 9.48 -14.11
N VAL A 174 -23.12 8.53 -13.39
CA VAL A 174 -22.10 8.85 -12.40
C VAL A 174 -20.97 9.53 -13.15
N LYS A 175 -20.73 10.81 -12.84
CA LYS A 175 -19.56 11.49 -13.39
C LYS A 175 -18.36 10.83 -12.73
N SER A 176 -17.43 10.33 -13.52
CA SER A 176 -16.17 9.77 -13.02
C SER A 176 -15.01 10.38 -13.79
N SER A 177 -13.92 10.65 -13.09
CA SER A 177 -12.68 11.13 -13.66
C SER A 177 -11.52 10.43 -12.98
N GLN A 178 -10.51 10.07 -13.75
CA GLN A 178 -9.25 9.54 -13.23
C GLN A 178 -8.12 10.32 -13.87
N LYS A 179 -7.27 10.93 -13.05
CA LYS A 179 -6.12 11.69 -13.53
C LYS A 179 -4.90 11.43 -12.66
N MET A 180 -3.77 11.29 -13.35
CA MET A 180 -2.46 11.14 -12.75
C MET A 180 -1.71 12.46 -12.83
N VAL A 181 -1.07 12.84 -11.73
CA VAL A 181 -0.27 14.05 -11.61
C VAL A 181 1.08 13.74 -10.99
N ALA A 182 2.14 14.27 -11.58
CA ALA A 182 3.51 14.17 -11.07
C ALA A 182 3.97 15.52 -10.54
N CYS A 183 4.86 15.52 -9.56
CA CYS A 183 5.62 16.72 -9.26
C CYS A 183 6.47 17.13 -10.48
N PRO A 184 6.74 18.44 -10.66
CA PRO A 184 7.65 18.90 -11.70
C PRO A 184 9.03 18.24 -11.61
N ALA A 185 9.78 18.27 -12.70
CA ALA A 185 11.13 17.71 -12.75
C ALA A 185 12.01 18.26 -11.61
N ASN A 186 12.75 17.36 -10.95
CA ASN A 186 13.62 17.65 -9.81
C ASN A 186 12.91 18.09 -8.52
N GLN A 187 11.58 17.93 -8.45
CA GLN A 187 10.82 18.17 -7.23
C GLN A 187 10.21 16.88 -6.69
N ILE A 188 9.89 16.91 -5.40
CA ILE A 188 9.16 15.87 -4.67
C ILE A 188 8.02 16.51 -3.89
N ALA A 189 7.04 15.71 -3.47
CA ALA A 189 5.92 16.25 -2.72
C ALA A 189 6.33 16.67 -1.30
N THR A 190 5.97 17.89 -0.94
CA THR A 190 6.18 18.51 0.36
C THR A 190 4.86 18.88 1.03
N GLY A 191 3.73 18.35 0.57
CA GLY A 191 2.43 18.53 1.21
C GLY A 191 1.28 18.26 0.27
N ILE A 192 0.07 18.63 0.72
CA ILE A 192 -1.16 18.53 -0.06
C ILE A 192 -1.89 19.87 -0.08
N HIS A 193 -2.68 20.09 -1.11
CA HIS A 193 -3.65 21.18 -1.21
C HIS A 193 -4.90 20.69 -1.93
N GLY A 194 -5.97 21.46 -1.94
CA GLY A 194 -7.15 21.08 -2.70
C GLY A 194 -8.42 21.78 -2.26
N ARG A 195 -9.52 21.04 -2.27
CA ARG A 195 -10.85 21.51 -1.89
C ARG A 195 -11.56 20.47 -1.02
N SER A 196 -12.20 20.92 0.05
CA SER A 196 -12.97 20.04 0.94
C SER A 196 -14.17 20.74 1.57
N GLY A 197 -15.19 19.95 1.86
CA GLY A 197 -16.39 20.33 2.60
C GLY A 197 -16.78 19.19 3.54
N THR A 198 -17.97 18.63 3.36
CA THR A 198 -18.37 17.39 4.04
C THR A 198 -17.50 16.20 3.63
N TRP A 199 -17.02 16.20 2.39
CA TRP A 199 -16.11 15.20 1.83
C TRP A 199 -14.84 15.88 1.29
N LEU A 200 -13.88 15.08 0.86
CA LEU A 200 -12.73 15.56 0.10
C LEU A 200 -13.15 15.74 -1.37
N ASP A 201 -13.46 16.98 -1.77
CA ASP A 201 -13.92 17.28 -3.13
C ASP A 201 -12.78 17.16 -4.15
N ALA A 202 -11.59 17.68 -3.84
CA ALA A 202 -10.42 17.60 -4.70
C ALA A 202 -9.11 17.62 -3.91
N ILE A 203 -8.07 16.98 -4.43
CA ILE A 203 -6.74 16.94 -3.81
C ILE A 203 -5.63 17.02 -4.85
N GLY A 204 -4.56 17.74 -4.51
CA GLY A 204 -3.35 17.91 -5.28
C GLY A 204 -2.11 17.90 -4.40
N LEU A 205 -0.95 17.96 -5.05
CA LEU A 205 0.35 17.96 -4.40
C LEU A 205 0.94 19.37 -4.33
N VAL A 206 1.56 19.69 -3.20
CA VAL A 206 2.54 20.77 -3.09
C VAL A 206 3.90 20.13 -3.31
N CYS A 207 4.67 20.65 -4.26
CA CYS A 207 5.96 20.10 -4.67
C CYS A 207 7.07 21.12 -4.45
N ALA A 208 8.23 20.67 -4.00
CA ALA A 208 9.41 21.50 -3.85
C ALA A 208 10.69 20.69 -4.08
N GLU A 209 11.82 21.38 -4.12
CA GLU A 209 13.12 20.74 -4.24
C GLU A 209 13.40 19.78 -3.06
N PRO A 210 13.97 18.60 -3.32
CA PRO A 210 14.27 17.61 -2.28
C PRO A 210 15.33 18.14 -1.32
N ARG A 211 15.01 18.11 -0.01
CA ARG A 211 15.92 18.55 1.07
C ARG A 211 16.24 17.40 2.00
N ILE A 212 17.48 16.93 2.01
CA ILE A 212 17.95 16.03 3.06
C ILE A 212 18.50 16.91 4.17
N ARG A 213 17.94 16.82 5.38
CA ARG A 213 18.58 17.43 6.56
C ARG A 213 19.67 16.45 7.00
N PRO A 214 20.97 16.71 6.75
CA PRO A 214 22.02 15.89 7.34
C PRO A 214 21.78 15.94 8.84
N GLY A 215 21.50 14.78 9.44
CA GLY A 215 21.08 14.72 10.84
C GLY A 215 22.07 15.50 11.68
N ILE A 216 21.60 16.58 12.33
CA ILE A 216 22.41 17.45 13.18
C ILE A 216 23.18 16.55 14.15
N GLY A 217 24.49 16.42 13.92
CA GLY A 217 25.42 15.75 14.81
C GLY A 217 25.11 14.29 15.14
N ARG A 218 24.98 13.40 14.16
CA ARG A 218 25.51 12.04 14.41
C ARG A 218 27.03 12.15 14.37
N ILE A 219 27.66 12.04 15.53
CA ILE A 219 29.10 11.75 15.67
C ILE A 219 29.43 10.70 14.63
N ASN A 220 30.40 11.00 13.76
CA ASN A 220 30.79 10.14 12.67
C ASN A 220 30.99 8.71 13.20
N ARG A 221 30.04 7.79 12.90
CA ARG A 221 30.02 6.44 13.50
C ARG A 221 31.30 5.68 13.18
N ASP A 222 31.97 6.07 12.09
CA ASP A 222 33.22 5.49 11.62
C ASP A 222 34.43 5.92 12.47
N LYS A 223 34.26 6.87 13.40
CA LYS A 223 35.23 7.17 14.47
C LYS A 223 34.92 6.52 15.82
N VAL A 224 33.79 5.81 15.95
CA VAL A 224 33.49 5.02 17.16
C VAL A 224 33.95 3.58 16.92
N PRO A 225 34.88 3.04 17.73
CA PRO A 225 35.35 1.67 17.59
C PRO A 225 34.18 0.67 17.51
N PRO A 226 34.25 -0.38 16.66
CA PRO A 226 33.18 -1.37 16.50
C PRO A 226 32.65 -1.95 17.82
N ALA A 227 33.51 -2.01 18.85
CA ALA A 227 33.19 -2.49 20.19
C ALA A 227 32.13 -1.68 20.96
N GLN A 228 31.70 -0.50 20.49
CA GLN A 228 30.73 0.37 21.18
C GLN A 228 29.38 0.53 20.46
N ARG A 229 29.16 -0.11 19.31
CA ARG A 229 27.88 -0.04 18.59
C ARG A 229 26.90 -1.09 19.13
N VAL A 230 26.25 -0.81 20.25
CA VAL A 230 25.20 -1.67 20.80
C VAL A 230 23.96 -1.58 19.89
N SER A 231 23.44 -2.72 19.41
CA SER A 231 22.22 -2.73 18.60
C SER A 231 21.01 -2.29 19.45
N ILE A 232 19.93 -1.81 18.82
CA ILE A 232 18.72 -1.39 19.58
C ILE A 232 18.10 -2.55 20.36
N CYS A 233 18.24 -3.77 19.85
CA CYS A 233 17.79 -4.98 20.52
C CYS A 233 18.71 -5.38 21.69
N ASP A 234 20.03 -5.19 21.56
CA ASP A 234 20.97 -5.38 22.67
C ASP A 234 20.78 -4.32 23.76
N ALA A 235 20.47 -3.08 23.37
CA ALA A 235 20.13 -2.01 24.30
C ALA A 235 18.82 -2.30 25.06
N ALA A 236 17.82 -2.85 24.37
CA ALA A 236 16.57 -3.32 24.99
C ALA A 236 16.85 -4.45 25.99
N LYS A 237 17.64 -5.46 25.60
CA LYS A 237 18.03 -6.60 26.46
C LYS A 237 18.81 -6.14 27.69
N ALA A 238 19.75 -5.21 27.52
CA ALA A 238 20.53 -4.64 28.63
C ALA A 238 19.66 -3.77 29.55
N ALA A 239 18.68 -3.02 29.01
CA ALA A 239 17.73 -2.24 29.80
C ALA A 239 16.83 -3.15 30.65
N ARG A 240 16.34 -4.26 30.08
CA ARG A 240 15.58 -5.28 30.81
C ARG A 240 16.41 -5.91 31.92
N ALA A 241 17.66 -6.31 31.63
CA ALA A 241 18.54 -6.93 32.61
C ALA A 241 18.83 -6.04 33.84
N ARG A 242 18.70 -4.71 33.69
CA ARG A 242 18.87 -3.73 34.77
C ARG A 242 17.55 -3.22 35.36
N ASN A 243 16.40 -3.79 35.00
CA ASN A 243 15.06 -3.30 35.39
C ASN A 243 14.87 -1.79 35.12
N ALA A 244 15.42 -1.29 34.02
CA ALA A 244 15.31 0.12 33.68
C ALA A 244 13.87 0.47 33.24
N PRO A 245 13.30 1.62 33.65
CA PRO A 245 11.94 2.03 33.27
C PRO A 245 11.78 2.25 31.76
N THR A 246 12.87 2.38 31.01
CA THR A 246 12.87 2.50 29.55
C THR A 246 12.80 1.16 28.81
N ALA A 247 12.89 0.02 29.50
CA ALA A 247 12.92 -1.30 28.87
C ALA A 247 11.71 -1.57 27.96
N PRO A 248 10.45 -1.30 28.36
CA PRO A 248 9.28 -1.56 27.51
C PRO A 248 9.33 -0.78 26.18
N LYS A 249 9.80 0.47 26.23
CA LYS A 249 9.90 1.33 25.03
C LYS A 249 10.99 0.84 24.08
N LEU A 250 12.15 0.43 24.59
CA LEU A 250 13.25 -0.09 23.77
C LEU A 250 12.90 -1.45 23.15
N GLU A 251 12.14 -2.28 23.86
CA GLU A 251 11.64 -3.56 23.34
C GLU A 251 10.65 -3.34 22.19
N ALA A 252 9.71 -2.40 22.34
CA ALA A 252 8.80 -2.02 21.26
C ALA A 252 9.56 -1.50 20.01
N GLN A 253 10.63 -0.72 20.23
CA GLN A 253 11.48 -0.24 19.13
C GLN A 253 12.28 -1.36 18.46
N CYS A 254 12.79 -2.34 19.23
CA CYS A 254 13.43 -3.53 18.67
C CYS A 254 12.46 -4.34 17.81
N LEU A 255 11.23 -4.57 18.29
CA LEU A 255 10.19 -5.27 17.53
C LEU A 255 9.85 -4.52 16.22
N ALA A 256 9.69 -3.20 16.28
CA ALA A 256 9.45 -2.38 15.08
C ALA A 256 10.62 -2.45 14.09
N PHE A 257 11.87 -2.41 14.58
CA PHE A 257 13.07 -2.54 13.76
C PHE A 257 13.17 -3.92 13.09
N GLN A 258 12.85 -5.00 13.81
CA GLN A 258 12.81 -6.35 13.26
C GLN A 258 11.74 -6.51 12.17
N ASN A 259 10.58 -5.87 12.35
CA ASN A 259 9.51 -5.87 11.35
C ASN A 259 9.87 -5.04 10.09
N GLN A 260 10.65 -3.97 10.24
CA GLN A 260 11.10 -3.12 9.13
C GLN A 260 12.31 -3.68 8.38
N SER A 261 13.13 -4.51 9.02
CA SER A 261 14.38 -5.04 8.46
C SER A 261 14.20 -6.34 7.67
N ARG A 262 12.96 -6.76 7.38
CA ARG A 262 12.72 -7.92 6.51
C ARG A 262 13.12 -7.59 5.06
N PRO A 263 13.74 -8.54 4.32
CA PRO A 263 14.11 -8.34 2.92
C PRO A 263 12.89 -8.00 2.05
N SER A 264 13.14 -7.29 0.95
CA SER A 264 12.15 -6.81 -0.02
C SER A 264 11.57 -7.88 -0.94
N GLU A 265 10.47 -7.50 -1.60
CA GLU A 265 9.86 -8.14 -2.77
C GLU A 265 10.91 -8.55 -3.83
N PRO A 266 10.90 -9.82 -4.28
CA PRO A 266 11.81 -10.31 -5.31
C PRO A 266 11.43 -9.77 -6.70
N THR A 267 12.43 -9.40 -7.51
CA THR A 267 12.23 -9.17 -8.96
C THR A 267 11.80 -10.46 -9.65
N ILE A 268 11.30 -10.46 -10.88
CA ILE A 268 10.93 -11.74 -11.57
C ILE A 268 12.13 -12.69 -11.70
N ASP A 269 13.33 -12.17 -11.89
CA ASP A 269 14.55 -13.00 -11.93
C ASP A 269 14.96 -13.47 -10.52
N ASP A 270 14.67 -12.73 -9.46
CA ASP A 270 14.83 -13.20 -8.06
C ASP A 270 13.66 -14.09 -7.62
N ALA A 271 12.49 -13.95 -8.24
CA ALA A 271 11.26 -14.71 -8.01
C ALA A 271 11.26 -16.05 -8.78
N LEU A 272 12.15 -16.17 -9.77
CA LEU A 272 12.39 -17.37 -10.56
C LEU A 272 13.77 -17.99 -10.30
N ARG A 273 14.62 -17.37 -9.47
CA ARG A 273 15.75 -18.07 -8.84
C ARG A 273 15.17 -19.13 -7.91
N ALA A 274 14.98 -20.33 -8.48
CA ALA A 274 14.28 -21.46 -7.90
C ALA A 274 14.85 -21.94 -6.56
N ASP A 275 16.03 -21.47 -6.16
CA ASP A 275 16.74 -21.99 -4.99
C ASP A 275 16.38 -21.28 -3.66
N ASP A 276 15.92 -20.02 -3.68
CA ASP A 276 15.76 -19.22 -2.44
C ASP A 276 14.30 -19.08 -1.96
N ILE A 277 13.33 -19.11 -2.89
CA ILE A 277 11.90 -18.91 -2.57
C ILE A 277 11.25 -20.13 -1.94
N PRO A 278 11.47 -21.37 -2.42
CA PRO A 278 10.96 -22.54 -1.71
C PRO A 278 11.48 -22.59 -0.27
N GLY A 279 12.71 -22.10 -0.03
CA GLY A 279 13.28 -21.95 1.30
C GLY A 279 12.53 -20.94 2.17
N ARG A 280 12.29 -19.73 1.67
CA ARG A 280 11.55 -18.67 2.39
C ARG A 280 10.09 -19.04 2.63
N ALA A 281 9.38 -19.46 1.58
CA ALA A 281 8.01 -19.94 1.68
C ALA A 281 7.92 -21.12 2.65
N GLY A 282 8.85 -22.09 2.53
CA GLY A 282 8.92 -23.25 3.41
C GLY A 282 9.10 -22.88 4.88
N ALA A 283 9.94 -21.89 5.19
CA ALA A 283 10.12 -21.40 6.56
C ALA A 283 8.85 -20.74 7.10
N VAL A 284 8.20 -19.88 6.30
CA VAL A 284 6.94 -19.22 6.69
C VAL A 284 5.81 -20.25 6.89
N ILE A 285 5.67 -21.18 5.95
CA ILE A 285 4.65 -22.24 6.01
C ILE A 285 4.88 -23.12 7.22
N LYS A 286 6.11 -23.58 7.47
CA LYS A 286 6.44 -24.44 8.62
C LYS A 286 6.19 -23.75 9.96
N ALA A 287 6.37 -22.44 10.03
CA ALA A 287 6.14 -21.66 11.25
C ALA A 287 4.65 -21.39 11.54
N ASP A 288 3.76 -21.61 10.57
CA ASP A 288 2.36 -21.26 10.67
C ASP A 288 1.44 -22.48 10.49
N PRO A 289 0.81 -22.98 11.56
CA PRO A 289 -0.02 -24.19 11.50
C PRO A 289 -1.17 -24.09 10.49
N MET A 290 -1.74 -22.90 10.26
CA MET A 290 -2.85 -22.71 9.33
C MET A 290 -2.36 -22.80 7.87
N LEU A 291 -1.14 -22.31 7.60
CA LEU A 291 -0.49 -22.49 6.29
C LEU A 291 -0.03 -23.93 6.06
N VAL A 292 0.47 -24.63 7.09
CA VAL A 292 0.78 -26.07 7.00
C VAL A 292 -0.49 -26.84 6.63
N ALA A 293 -1.58 -26.61 7.35
CA ALA A 293 -2.86 -27.26 7.08
C ALA A 293 -3.33 -26.92 5.66
N LEU A 294 -3.32 -25.63 5.27
CA LEU A 294 -3.81 -25.22 3.96
C LEU A 294 -3.00 -25.84 2.81
N ARG A 295 -1.67 -25.92 2.96
CA ARG A 295 -0.81 -26.58 1.98
C ARG A 295 -1.12 -28.07 1.84
N SER A 296 -1.55 -28.73 2.92
CA SER A 296 -1.94 -30.14 2.86
C SER A 296 -3.24 -30.38 2.07
N TYR A 297 -4.10 -29.35 1.94
CA TYR A 297 -5.31 -29.37 1.09
C TYR A 297 -5.03 -29.18 -0.40
N VAL A 298 -3.81 -28.80 -0.77
CA VAL A 298 -3.42 -28.52 -2.16
C VAL A 298 -2.76 -29.76 -2.75
N ALA A 299 -3.17 -30.12 -3.97
CA ALA A 299 -2.58 -31.24 -4.72
C ALA A 299 -1.07 -31.06 -4.88
N GLU A 300 -0.30 -32.14 -4.91
CA GLU A 300 1.17 -32.08 -5.01
C GLU A 300 1.64 -31.23 -6.20
N THR A 301 0.96 -31.38 -7.34
CA THR A 301 1.23 -30.66 -8.59
C THR A 301 0.94 -29.16 -8.54
N ASP A 302 0.16 -28.72 -7.53
CA ASP A 302 -0.23 -27.33 -7.32
C ASP A 302 0.66 -26.67 -6.23
N ARG A 303 1.42 -27.45 -5.44
CA ARG A 303 2.20 -26.95 -4.28
C ARG A 303 3.28 -25.93 -4.64
N GLN A 304 3.95 -26.08 -5.78
CA GLN A 304 4.94 -25.09 -6.20
C GLN A 304 4.30 -23.71 -6.40
N GLY A 305 3.12 -23.67 -7.04
CA GLY A 305 2.36 -22.44 -7.19
C GLY A 305 1.87 -21.89 -5.85
N PHE A 306 1.45 -22.77 -4.95
CA PHE A 306 1.06 -22.40 -3.58
C PHE A 306 2.21 -21.71 -2.82
N ASP A 307 3.40 -22.31 -2.82
CA ASP A 307 4.57 -21.78 -2.12
C ASP A 307 4.97 -20.40 -2.68
N LEU A 308 4.92 -20.21 -4.00
CA LEU A 308 5.11 -18.91 -4.67
C LEU A 308 4.03 -17.88 -4.29
N GLY A 309 2.78 -18.31 -4.15
CA GLY A 309 1.69 -17.45 -3.72
C GLY A 309 1.89 -16.93 -2.29
N ILE A 310 2.35 -17.79 -1.37
CA ILE A 310 2.68 -17.38 0.01
C ILE A 310 3.85 -16.39 0.02
N ALA A 311 4.94 -16.70 -0.69
CA ALA A 311 6.11 -15.83 -0.75
C ALA A 311 5.82 -14.46 -1.38
N SER A 312 4.97 -14.41 -2.42
CA SER A 312 4.64 -13.15 -3.10
C SER A 312 3.63 -12.28 -2.34
N SER A 313 2.98 -12.82 -1.30
CA SER A 313 1.92 -12.13 -0.55
C SER A 313 2.38 -11.54 0.78
N GLU A 314 3.67 -11.58 1.11
CA GLU A 314 4.28 -11.19 2.41
C GLU A 314 3.73 -9.87 3.00
N GLY A 315 2.72 -9.97 3.87
CA GLY A 315 2.05 -8.82 4.51
C GLY A 315 1.22 -7.92 3.56
N GLN A 316 1.16 -8.24 2.27
CA GLN A 316 0.40 -7.46 1.30
C GLN A 316 -1.10 -7.72 1.45
N THR A 317 -1.92 -6.71 1.18
CA THR A 317 -3.38 -6.78 1.37
C THR A 317 -4.17 -6.83 0.06
N LEU A 318 -3.52 -6.59 -1.08
CA LEU A 318 -4.17 -6.50 -2.38
C LEU A 318 -3.45 -7.34 -3.45
N TRP A 319 -4.23 -7.78 -4.43
CA TRP A 319 -3.70 -8.35 -5.66
C TRP A 319 -3.13 -7.22 -6.51
N GLY A 320 -1.84 -7.30 -6.85
CA GLY A 320 -1.13 -6.27 -7.61
C GLY A 320 -0.54 -6.81 -8.91
N PRO A 321 -0.11 -5.93 -9.84
CA PRO A 321 0.44 -6.32 -11.14
C PRO A 321 1.60 -7.31 -11.05
N GLY A 322 2.47 -7.19 -10.05
CA GLY A 322 3.56 -8.13 -9.80
C GLY A 322 3.08 -9.57 -9.58
N LYS A 323 2.03 -9.75 -8.77
CA LYS A 323 1.41 -11.08 -8.53
C LYS A 323 0.68 -11.59 -9.75
N GLN A 324 0.02 -10.70 -10.51
CA GLN A 324 -0.59 -11.08 -11.79
C GLN A 324 0.46 -11.63 -12.76
N LYS A 325 1.59 -10.95 -12.88
CA LYS A 325 2.67 -11.37 -13.77
C LYS A 325 3.30 -12.71 -13.35
N ILE A 326 3.44 -12.96 -12.04
CA ILE A 326 3.86 -14.29 -11.54
C ILE A 326 2.81 -15.33 -11.93
N TYR A 327 1.54 -15.09 -11.62
CA TYR A 327 0.43 -15.99 -11.93
C TYR A 327 0.37 -16.36 -13.42
N ASP A 328 0.48 -15.37 -14.31
CA ASP A 328 0.42 -15.58 -15.77
C ASP A 328 1.59 -16.42 -16.30
N GLY A 329 2.72 -16.43 -15.58
CA GLY A 329 3.89 -17.25 -15.90
C GLY A 329 3.81 -18.71 -15.43
N LEU A 330 2.79 -19.09 -14.65
CA LEU A 330 2.68 -20.44 -14.09
C LEU A 330 1.92 -21.39 -15.02
N SER A 331 2.22 -22.69 -14.88
CA SER A 331 1.39 -23.76 -15.46
C SER A 331 -0.03 -23.73 -14.88
N PRO A 332 -1.03 -24.38 -15.51
CA PRO A 332 -2.39 -24.42 -14.97
C PRO A 332 -2.48 -24.99 -13.55
N SER A 333 -1.62 -25.95 -13.18
CA SER A 333 -1.53 -26.47 -11.81
C SER A 333 -0.91 -25.45 -10.84
N GLY A 334 0.18 -24.79 -11.26
CA GLY A 334 0.78 -23.71 -10.50
C GLY A 334 -0.19 -22.54 -10.27
N GLN A 335 -0.97 -22.16 -11.28
CA GLN A 335 -1.98 -21.11 -11.18
C GLN A 335 -3.04 -21.41 -10.10
N ARG A 336 -3.53 -22.65 -10.02
CA ARG A 336 -4.50 -23.05 -8.97
C ARG A 336 -3.93 -22.95 -7.57
N GLY A 337 -2.72 -23.48 -7.36
CA GLY A 337 -2.01 -23.38 -6.09
C GLY A 337 -1.75 -21.92 -5.69
N PHE A 338 -1.24 -21.12 -6.64
CA PHE A 338 -0.93 -19.71 -6.44
C PHE A 338 -2.15 -18.89 -6.06
N ARG A 339 -3.28 -19.08 -6.75
CA ARG A 339 -4.54 -18.41 -6.44
C ARG A 339 -5.04 -18.77 -5.04
N THR A 340 -4.95 -20.05 -4.66
CA THR A 340 -5.35 -20.55 -3.34
C THR A 340 -4.53 -19.90 -2.22
N ALA A 341 -3.19 -19.95 -2.35
CA ALA A 341 -2.27 -19.34 -1.39
C ALA A 341 -2.46 -17.82 -1.27
N THR A 342 -2.47 -17.14 -2.42
CA THR A 342 -2.52 -15.67 -2.47
C THR A 342 -3.85 -15.16 -1.92
N SER A 343 -4.99 -15.72 -2.34
CA SER A 343 -6.29 -15.29 -1.80
C SER A 343 -6.36 -15.46 -0.28
N PHE A 344 -5.90 -16.60 0.24
CA PHE A 344 -5.86 -16.82 1.68
C PHE A 344 -4.95 -15.82 2.41
N ALA A 345 -3.74 -15.59 1.88
CA ALA A 345 -2.78 -14.66 2.48
C ALA A 345 -3.31 -13.22 2.48
N LEU A 346 -3.90 -12.75 1.37
CA LEU A 346 -4.47 -11.42 1.27
C LEU A 346 -5.69 -11.24 2.19
N ASP A 347 -6.59 -12.24 2.27
CA ASP A 347 -7.73 -12.23 3.20
C ASP A 347 -7.26 -12.13 4.65
N ARG A 348 -6.23 -12.91 5.01
CA ARG A 348 -5.64 -12.88 6.35
C ARG A 348 -4.93 -11.56 6.64
N ASN A 349 -4.14 -11.04 5.71
CA ASN A 349 -3.38 -9.80 5.92
C ASN A 349 -4.32 -8.59 6.10
N ARG A 350 -5.41 -8.52 5.32
CA ARG A 350 -6.45 -7.49 5.47
C ARG A 350 -7.11 -7.51 6.85
N ASN A 351 -7.21 -8.69 7.46
CA ASN A 351 -7.97 -8.92 8.69
C ASN A 351 -7.11 -9.45 9.84
N LEU A 352 -5.80 -9.20 9.82
CA LEU A 352 -4.84 -9.89 10.70
C LEU A 352 -5.20 -9.76 12.19
N GLN A 353 -5.53 -8.55 12.63
CA GLN A 353 -5.90 -8.30 14.02
C GLN A 353 -7.17 -9.05 14.44
N LEU A 354 -8.20 -9.06 13.58
CA LEU A 354 -9.45 -9.76 13.83
C LEU A 354 -9.25 -11.28 13.87
N ALA A 355 -8.53 -11.82 12.88
CA ALA A 355 -8.23 -13.25 12.81
C ALA A 355 -7.41 -13.72 14.02
N THR A 356 -6.42 -12.94 14.48
CA THR A 356 -5.64 -13.28 15.67
C THR A 356 -6.50 -13.26 16.93
N ALA A 357 -7.34 -12.23 17.12
CA ALA A 357 -8.23 -12.15 18.27
C ALA A 357 -9.26 -13.30 18.28
N GLY A 358 -9.90 -13.57 17.14
CA GLY A 358 -10.90 -14.63 17.05
C GLY A 358 -10.33 -16.03 17.20
N ALA A 359 -9.11 -16.29 16.73
CA ALA A 359 -8.44 -17.56 16.99
C ALA A 359 -8.19 -17.76 18.50
N ALA A 360 -7.80 -16.71 19.23
CA ALA A 360 -7.63 -16.77 20.68
C ALA A 360 -8.97 -16.99 21.41
N ILE A 361 -10.04 -16.33 20.96
CA ILE A 361 -11.40 -16.52 21.46
C ILE A 361 -11.87 -17.97 21.24
N ALA A 362 -11.70 -18.49 20.02
CA ALA A 362 -12.07 -19.88 19.70
C ALA A 362 -11.23 -20.90 20.48
N GLN A 363 -9.98 -20.58 20.83
CA GLN A 363 -9.15 -21.44 21.68
C GLN A 363 -9.61 -21.44 23.14
N ALA A 364 -10.17 -20.33 23.63
CA ALA A 364 -10.62 -20.19 25.02
C ALA A 364 -12.01 -20.80 25.26
N ASP A 365 -12.88 -20.86 24.25
CA ASP A 365 -14.23 -21.42 24.34
C ASP A 365 -14.35 -22.74 23.58
N PRO A 366 -14.55 -23.88 24.28
CA PRO A 366 -14.70 -25.19 23.65
C PRO A 366 -15.82 -25.29 22.59
N ASN A 367 -16.94 -24.57 22.76
CA ASN A 367 -18.05 -24.61 21.81
C ASN A 367 -17.69 -23.89 20.50
N LEU A 368 -16.99 -22.76 20.63
CA LEU A 368 -16.44 -22.05 19.46
C LEU A 368 -15.34 -22.87 18.79
N ALA A 369 -14.48 -23.54 19.56
CA ALA A 369 -13.46 -24.45 19.01
C ALA A 369 -14.10 -25.57 18.19
N GLU A 370 -15.15 -26.22 18.71
CA GLU A 370 -15.88 -27.29 18.01
C GLU A 370 -16.51 -26.77 16.72
N SER A 371 -17.21 -25.63 16.77
CA SER A 371 -17.85 -25.04 15.58
C SER A 371 -16.84 -24.52 14.55
N ARG A 372 -15.66 -24.08 14.98
CA ARG A 372 -14.56 -23.70 14.09
C ARG A 372 -14.00 -24.93 13.36
N ASN A 373 -13.85 -26.03 14.09
CA ASN A 373 -13.26 -27.27 13.58
C ASN A 373 -14.26 -28.19 12.86
N SER A 374 -15.53 -27.77 12.70
CA SER A 374 -16.57 -28.56 12.02
C SER A 374 -16.33 -28.70 10.50
N ASP A 375 -15.59 -27.77 9.90
CA ASP A 375 -15.09 -27.85 8.52
C ASP A 375 -13.56 -27.89 8.60
N PRO A 376 -12.89 -28.90 8.04
CA PRO A 376 -11.46 -29.05 8.20
C PRO A 376 -10.65 -28.15 7.25
N ASP A 377 -11.30 -27.39 6.35
CA ASP A 377 -10.64 -26.44 5.44
C ASP A 377 -10.13 -25.19 6.19
N PRO A 378 -8.82 -24.89 6.20
CA PRO A 378 -8.27 -23.74 6.92
C PRO A 378 -8.76 -22.38 6.43
N ARG A 379 -9.31 -22.28 5.21
CA ARG A 379 -9.99 -21.07 4.76
C ARG A 379 -11.28 -20.83 5.55
N TYR A 380 -12.00 -21.89 5.93
CA TYR A 380 -13.17 -21.79 6.79
C TYR A 380 -12.75 -21.26 8.16
N TRP A 381 -11.67 -21.81 8.75
CA TRP A 381 -11.13 -21.35 10.03
C TRP A 381 -10.79 -19.86 10.00
N LEU A 382 -10.12 -19.38 8.94
CA LEU A 382 -9.79 -17.96 8.80
C LEU A 382 -11.05 -17.09 8.83
N GLY A 383 -12.09 -17.45 8.08
CA GLY A 383 -13.34 -16.70 8.08
C GLY A 383 -14.04 -16.72 9.44
N PHE A 384 -14.03 -17.88 10.11
CA PHE A 384 -14.55 -18.08 11.46
C PHE A 384 -13.82 -17.18 12.46
N ASP A 385 -12.49 -17.18 12.43
CA ASP A 385 -11.63 -16.37 13.30
C ASP A 385 -11.86 -14.87 13.07
N ILE A 386 -12.01 -14.42 11.82
CA ILE A 386 -12.31 -13.00 11.55
C ILE A 386 -13.65 -12.60 12.18
N ALA A 387 -14.71 -13.39 12.01
CA ALA A 387 -16.01 -13.12 12.61
C ALA A 387 -15.96 -13.19 14.14
N ALA A 388 -15.28 -14.18 14.72
CA ALA A 388 -15.08 -14.26 16.17
C ALA A 388 -14.34 -13.04 16.73
N GLY A 389 -13.36 -12.49 15.99
CA GLY A 389 -12.72 -11.23 16.36
C GLY A 389 -13.66 -10.01 16.33
N ILE A 390 -14.72 -10.03 15.52
CA ILE A 390 -15.71 -8.95 15.44
C ILE A 390 -16.77 -9.09 16.54
N PHE A 391 -17.35 -10.28 16.70
CA PHE A 391 -18.54 -10.51 17.53
C PHE A 391 -18.24 -11.16 18.88
N GLY A 392 -17.03 -11.67 19.08
CA GLY A 392 -16.63 -12.36 20.30
C GLY A 392 -16.30 -11.42 21.46
N ASP A 393 -16.05 -12.03 22.61
CA ASP A 393 -15.86 -11.38 23.91
C ASP A 393 -14.72 -10.33 23.90
N PRO A 394 -15.01 -9.05 24.23
CA PRO A 394 -14.00 -8.02 24.42
C PRO A 394 -12.91 -8.36 25.43
N ALA A 395 -13.21 -9.15 26.48
CA ALA A 395 -12.23 -9.57 27.48
C ALA A 395 -11.13 -10.48 26.89
N LEU A 396 -11.41 -11.11 25.76
CA LEU A 396 -10.49 -11.98 25.02
C LEU A 396 -9.94 -11.31 23.75
N GLY A 397 -10.17 -9.99 23.58
CA GLY A 397 -9.65 -9.20 22.46
C GLY A 397 -10.62 -9.04 21.28
N GLY A 398 -11.85 -9.54 21.38
CA GLY A 398 -12.90 -9.30 20.40
C GLY A 398 -13.41 -7.86 20.42
N ARG A 399 -14.15 -7.45 19.39
CA ARG A 399 -14.81 -6.12 19.39
C ARG A 399 -16.13 -6.10 20.17
N GLY A 400 -16.73 -7.26 20.45
CA GLY A 400 -17.99 -7.37 21.19
C GLY A 400 -19.20 -6.81 20.44
N ASN A 401 -19.16 -6.78 19.11
CA ASN A 401 -20.32 -6.36 18.34
C ASN A 401 -21.48 -7.36 18.57
N THR A 402 -22.66 -6.85 18.90
CA THR A 402 -23.85 -7.67 19.19
C THR A 402 -24.81 -7.77 18.02
N GLN A 403 -24.51 -7.11 16.90
CA GLN A 403 -25.28 -7.17 15.65
C GLN A 403 -24.34 -7.07 14.45
N SER A 404 -24.76 -7.64 13.32
CA SER A 404 -24.09 -7.37 12.05
C SER A 404 -24.47 -6.00 11.51
N GLY A 405 -23.57 -5.42 10.72
CA GLY A 405 -23.83 -4.15 10.03
C GLY A 405 -23.05 -4.07 8.72
N PRO A 406 -23.18 -2.95 7.98
CA PRO A 406 -22.52 -2.77 6.69
C PRO A 406 -21.02 -3.04 6.73
N GLY A 407 -20.32 -2.64 7.81
CA GLY A 407 -18.89 -2.90 7.96
C GLY A 407 -18.53 -4.39 8.06
N SER A 408 -19.20 -5.17 8.93
CA SER A 408 -18.93 -6.60 9.05
C SER A 408 -19.35 -7.39 7.82
N LEU A 409 -20.44 -6.98 7.16
CA LEU A 409 -20.88 -7.57 5.91
C LEU A 409 -19.91 -7.25 4.76
N GLY A 410 -19.39 -6.03 4.69
CA GLY A 410 -18.34 -5.68 3.73
C GLY A 410 -17.08 -6.53 3.88
N ILE A 411 -16.65 -6.78 5.13
CA ILE A 411 -15.55 -7.73 5.40
C ILE A 411 -15.91 -9.12 4.88
N ARG A 412 -17.09 -9.65 5.23
CA ARG A 412 -17.55 -10.96 4.77
C ARG A 412 -17.53 -11.07 3.24
N GLU A 413 -18.15 -10.12 2.53
CA GLU A 413 -18.24 -10.18 1.06
C GLU A 413 -16.87 -10.11 0.37
N ALA A 414 -15.89 -9.48 1.00
CA ALA A 414 -14.53 -9.40 0.49
C ALA A 414 -13.72 -10.71 0.66
N LEU A 415 -14.22 -11.68 1.42
CA LEU A 415 -13.59 -12.99 1.64
C LEU A 415 -13.91 -13.97 0.51
N ASN A 416 -13.01 -14.93 0.29
CA ASN A 416 -13.30 -16.07 -0.58
C ASN A 416 -14.51 -16.89 -0.06
N PRO A 417 -15.24 -17.62 -0.94
CA PRO A 417 -16.49 -18.30 -0.57
C PRO A 417 -16.38 -19.28 0.61
N THR A 418 -15.23 -19.97 0.77
CA THR A 418 -15.04 -20.88 1.91
C THR A 418 -14.87 -20.12 3.22
N SER A 419 -14.10 -19.03 3.21
CA SER A 419 -14.01 -18.14 4.37
C SER A 419 -15.34 -17.47 4.70
N GLN A 420 -16.18 -17.14 3.70
CA GLN A 420 -17.53 -16.64 3.98
C GLN A 420 -18.39 -17.65 4.76
N ARG A 421 -18.26 -18.96 4.48
CA ARG A 421 -18.98 -20.00 5.25
C ARG A 421 -18.56 -20.01 6.72
N GLY A 422 -17.26 -19.96 6.99
CA GLY A 422 -16.73 -19.89 8.35
C GLY A 422 -17.18 -18.62 9.08
N PHE A 423 -17.14 -17.48 8.39
CA PHE A 423 -17.62 -16.20 8.92
C PHE A 423 -19.10 -16.28 9.32
N ASN A 424 -19.95 -16.83 8.46
CA ASN A 424 -21.37 -17.00 8.71
C ASN A 424 -21.65 -17.96 9.87
N ALA A 425 -20.86 -19.03 10.02
CA ALA A 425 -21.00 -19.98 11.11
C ALA A 425 -20.71 -19.34 12.47
N ALA A 426 -19.60 -18.60 12.58
CA ALA A 426 -19.26 -17.85 13.79
C ALA A 426 -20.32 -16.79 14.12
N MET A 427 -20.79 -16.02 13.13
CA MET A 427 -21.88 -15.06 13.31
C MET A 427 -23.14 -15.71 13.90
N LYS A 428 -23.57 -16.84 13.33
CA LYS A 428 -24.77 -17.56 13.79
C LYS A 428 -24.64 -18.06 15.23
N LEU A 429 -23.42 -18.27 15.72
CA LEU A 429 -23.16 -18.72 17.08
C LEU A 429 -23.08 -17.54 18.06
N LEU A 430 -22.44 -16.44 17.66
CA LEU A 430 -22.12 -15.30 18.54
C LEU A 430 -23.21 -14.22 18.61
N LEU A 431 -24.10 -14.13 17.62
CA LEU A 431 -25.17 -13.12 17.56
C LEU A 431 -26.54 -13.65 18.02
N ARG A 432 -26.55 -14.67 18.88
CA ARG A 432 -27.79 -15.29 19.37
C ARG A 432 -28.42 -14.54 20.52
#